data_AF-A0A3M1FN03-F1
#
_entry.id   AF-A0A3M1FN03-F1
#
_cell.length_a   1.000
_cell.length_b   1.000
_cell.length_c   1.000
_cell.angle_alpha   90.00
_cell.angle_beta   90.00
_cell.angle_gamma   90.00
#
_symmetry.space_group_name_H-M   'P 1'
#
loop_
_entity.id
_entity.type
_entity.pdbx_description
1 polymer ?
#
loop_
_entity_poly.entity_id
_entity_poly.type
_entity_poly.pdbx_seq_one_letter_code
_entity_poly.pdbx_strand_id
1 'polypeptide(L)'
;MWDAEEQERTTRRILRSLTAKRESFWLRERRRRPLQLFHEAARRVPAYKDFLKKQKIDPDKITTFKDFQLVPPVTKNNYLRKYPLEKLLWNGSLHKPMVWTSTSGSTGEPFYFPRQEYLEQQVSLVAEMFLKNSSMGTKGPILVIIGFGMGVWIGGLITYQGFRLASERAVPLSLITPGVNKEEI
;
A
#
# COMPACT_ATOMS: atom_id res chain seq x y z
N MET A 1 19.06 -3.67 -9.42
CA MET A 1 18.30 -4.63 -10.25
C MET A 1 17.88 -5.74 -9.33
N TRP A 2 16.60 -5.78 -8.94
CA TRP A 2 16.02 -6.93 -8.25
C TRP A 2 15.75 -8.04 -9.26
N ASP A 3 15.96 -9.29 -8.86
CA ASP A 3 15.83 -10.48 -9.69
C ASP A 3 14.35 -10.85 -9.89
N ALA A 4 13.91 -10.86 -11.15
CA ALA A 4 12.53 -11.19 -11.53
C ALA A 4 12.12 -12.60 -11.05
N GLU A 5 13.05 -13.55 -11.02
CA GLU A 5 12.80 -14.91 -10.53
C GLU A 5 12.56 -14.92 -9.00
N GLU A 6 13.35 -14.14 -8.26
CA GLU A 6 13.18 -13.99 -6.81
C GLU A 6 11.82 -13.37 -6.46
N GLN A 7 11.38 -12.41 -7.26
CA GLN A 7 10.10 -11.74 -7.12
C GLN A 7 8.92 -12.67 -7.40
N GLU A 8 9.01 -13.47 -8.46
CA GLU A 8 7.99 -14.47 -8.78
C GLU A 8 7.91 -15.55 -7.69
N ARG A 9 9.06 -16.07 -7.24
CA ARG A 9 9.14 -17.05 -6.15
C ARG A 9 8.51 -16.51 -4.87
N THR A 10 8.80 -15.24 -4.53
CA THR A 10 8.25 -14.57 -3.36
C THR A 10 6.73 -14.40 -3.48
N THR A 11 6.25 -13.96 -4.64
CA THR A 11 4.84 -13.80 -4.98
C THR A 11 4.07 -15.11 -4.80
N ARG A 12 4.53 -16.19 -5.44
CA ARG A 12 3.93 -17.53 -5.32
C ARG A 12 3.89 -18.01 -3.87
N ARG A 13 4.96 -17.75 -3.11
CA ARG A 13 5.02 -18.10 -1.67
C ARG A 13 3.97 -17.34 -0.85
N ILE A 14 3.80 -16.04 -1.11
CA ILE A 14 2.79 -15.22 -0.41
C ILE A 14 1.39 -15.72 -0.72
N LEU A 15 1.06 -15.94 -1.99
CA LEU A 15 -0.26 -16.45 -2.40
C LEU A 15 -0.57 -17.82 -1.79
N ARG A 16 0.39 -18.74 -1.79
CA ARG A 16 0.25 -20.03 -1.09
C ARG A 16 0.02 -19.87 0.41
N SER A 17 0.69 -18.91 1.04
CA SER A 17 0.52 -18.68 2.47
C SER A 17 -0.90 -18.22 2.80
N LEU A 18 -1.54 -17.44 1.93
CA LEU A 18 -2.89 -16.91 2.14
C LEU A 18 -3.95 -18.01 2.22
N THR A 19 -3.79 -19.09 1.45
CA THR A 19 -4.70 -20.26 1.50
C THR A 19 -4.27 -21.32 2.49
N ALA A 20 -2.96 -21.50 2.72
CA ALA A 20 -2.44 -22.55 3.61
C ALA A 20 -2.49 -22.21 5.11
N LYS A 21 -2.58 -20.92 5.46
CA LYS A 21 -2.58 -20.49 6.86
C LYS A 21 -4.00 -20.36 7.40
N ARG A 22 -4.22 -20.93 8.59
CA ARG A 22 -5.48 -20.82 9.35
C ARG A 22 -5.74 -19.39 9.82
N GLU A 23 -7.00 -19.06 10.07
CA GLU A 23 -7.43 -17.77 10.63
C GLU A 23 -6.64 -17.37 11.89
N SER A 24 -6.38 -18.31 12.81
CA SER A 24 -5.63 -18.06 14.04
C SER A 24 -4.20 -17.54 13.81
N PHE A 25 -3.58 -17.89 12.67
CA PHE A 25 -2.30 -17.31 12.26
C PHE A 25 -2.48 -15.84 11.90
N TRP A 26 -3.48 -15.51 11.07
CA TRP A 26 -3.75 -14.14 10.63
C TRP A 26 -4.17 -13.22 11.77
N LEU A 27 -4.97 -13.70 12.73
CA LEU A 27 -5.33 -12.96 13.93
C LEU A 27 -4.10 -12.59 14.77
N ARG A 28 -3.10 -13.47 14.84
CA ARG A 28 -1.83 -13.21 15.52
C ARG A 28 -0.99 -12.19 14.76
N GLU A 29 -0.86 -12.34 13.44
CA GLU A 29 -0.12 -11.41 12.60
C GLU A 29 -0.73 -10.01 12.59
N ARG A 30 -2.06 -9.91 12.63
CA ARG A 30 -2.81 -8.65 12.77
C ARG A 30 -2.42 -7.88 14.02
N ARG A 31 -2.01 -8.56 15.10
CA ARG A 31 -1.55 -7.92 16.34
C ARG A 31 -0.05 -7.62 16.29
N ARG A 32 0.75 -8.57 15.80
CA ARG A 32 2.21 -8.50 15.79
C ARG A 32 2.76 -7.46 14.82
N ARG A 33 2.28 -7.45 13.56
CA ARG A 33 2.86 -6.62 12.50
C ARG A 33 2.67 -5.11 12.73
N PRO A 34 1.48 -4.62 13.15
CA PRO A 34 1.31 -3.19 13.42
C PRO A 34 2.20 -2.70 14.56
N LEU A 35 2.37 -3.50 15.62
CA LEU A 35 3.26 -3.16 16.74
C LEU A 35 4.72 -3.10 16.29
N GLN A 36 5.18 -4.06 15.49
CA GLN A 36 6.53 -4.03 14.90
C GLN A 36 6.71 -2.80 14.01
N LEU A 37 5.74 -2.50 13.15
CA LEU A 37 5.77 -1.32 12.29
C LEU A 37 5.78 -0.02 13.10
N PHE A 38 5.02 0.06 14.19
CA PHE A 38 5.01 1.18 15.10
C PHE A 38 6.40 1.46 15.66
N HIS A 39 7.10 0.45 16.20
CA HIS A 39 8.44 0.65 16.74
C HIS A 39 9.46 1.02 15.67
N GLU A 40 9.39 0.40 14.48
CA GLU A 40 10.23 0.78 13.35
C GLU A 40 10.01 2.25 12.97
N ALA A 41 8.75 2.66 12.83
CA ALA A 41 8.39 4.03 12.47
C ALA A 41 8.82 5.04 13.55
N ALA A 42 8.59 4.72 14.83
CA ALA A 42 8.97 5.57 15.95
C ALA A 42 10.49 5.82 16.00
N ARG A 43 11.28 4.84 15.55
CA ARG A 43 12.74 4.94 15.50
C ARG A 43 13.23 5.67 14.25
N ARG A 44 12.64 5.36 13.08
CA ARG A 44 13.23 5.67 11.77
C ARG A 44 12.54 6.78 11.00
N VAL A 45 11.31 7.15 11.35
CA VAL A 45 10.58 8.25 10.67
C VAL A 45 10.71 9.52 11.53
N PRO A 46 11.49 10.53 11.10
CA PRO A 46 11.77 11.71 11.93
C PRO A 46 10.51 12.43 12.43
N ALA A 47 9.52 12.61 11.55
CA ALA A 47 8.26 13.26 11.90
C ALA A 47 7.45 12.44 12.93
N TYR A 48 7.47 11.10 12.83
CA TYR A 48 6.70 10.25 13.74
C TYR A 48 7.31 10.26 15.14
N LYS A 49 8.64 10.23 15.22
CA LYS A 49 9.37 10.39 16.48
C LYS A 49 9.00 11.71 17.18
N ASP A 50 9.00 12.82 16.44
CA ASP A 50 8.63 14.13 16.99
C ASP A 50 7.14 14.21 17.36
N PHE A 51 6.26 13.63 16.54
CA PHE A 51 4.83 13.54 16.83
C PHE A 51 4.54 12.79 18.14
N LEU A 52 5.14 11.61 18.34
CA LEU A 52 4.96 10.84 19.57
C LEU A 52 5.44 11.63 20.79
N LYS A 53 6.59 12.30 20.69
CA LYS A 53 7.10 13.17 21.75
C LYS A 53 6.12 14.30 22.09
N LYS A 54 5.55 14.97 21.09
CA LYS A 54 4.53 16.03 21.27
C LYS A 54 3.23 15.50 21.88
N GLN A 55 2.85 14.26 21.57
CA GLN A 55 1.72 13.56 22.17
C GLN A 55 2.05 12.97 23.55
N LYS A 56 3.27 13.18 24.08
CA LYS A 56 3.76 12.62 25.35
C LYS A 56 3.72 11.09 25.40
N ILE A 57 3.96 10.45 24.27
CA ILE A 57 4.01 9.00 24.12
C ILE A 57 5.45 8.54 24.10
N ASP A 58 5.75 7.61 25.00
CA ASP A 58 7.02 6.91 25.06
C ASP A 58 6.89 5.58 24.28
N PRO A 59 7.55 5.43 23.12
CA PRO A 59 7.44 4.23 22.30
C PRO A 59 7.88 2.95 23.04
N ASP A 60 8.80 3.07 24.01
CA ASP A 60 9.34 1.91 24.73
C ASP A 60 8.32 1.32 25.71
N LYS A 61 7.29 2.10 26.09
CA LYS A 61 6.17 1.66 26.94
C LYS A 61 5.05 0.99 26.15
N ILE A 62 5.04 1.12 24.82
CA ILE A 62 4.03 0.50 23.96
C ILE A 62 4.49 -0.91 23.60
N THR A 63 4.25 -1.89 24.48
CA THR A 63 4.82 -3.25 24.31
C THR A 63 3.80 -4.29 23.85
N THR A 64 2.51 -3.98 23.95
CA THR A 64 1.42 -4.87 23.52
C THR A 64 0.57 -4.24 22.44
N PHE A 65 -0.21 -5.07 21.74
CA PHE A 65 -1.20 -4.57 20.78
C PHE A 65 -2.25 -3.67 21.45
N LYS A 66 -2.60 -3.93 22.72
CA LYS A 66 -3.54 -3.11 23.48
C LYS A 66 -2.97 -1.71 23.73
N ASP A 67 -1.68 -1.61 24.05
CA ASP A 67 -1.01 -0.32 24.22
C ASP A 67 -0.95 0.44 22.88
N PHE A 68 -0.66 -0.27 21.79
CA PHE A 68 -0.64 0.32 20.45
C PHE A 68 -1.99 0.93 20.07
N GLN A 69 -3.11 0.32 20.48
CA GLN A 69 -4.45 0.87 20.24
C GLN A 69 -4.71 2.21 20.97
N LEU A 70 -3.90 2.58 21.96
CA LEU A 70 -3.98 3.87 22.64
C LEU A 70 -3.17 4.97 21.95
N VAL A 71 -2.35 4.63 20.96
CA VAL A 71 -1.58 5.62 20.19
C VAL A 71 -2.54 6.48 19.35
N PRO A 72 -2.52 7.82 19.47
CA PRO A 72 -3.38 8.72 18.73
C PRO A 72 -3.20 8.55 17.21
N PRO A 73 -4.30 8.56 16.44
CA PRO A 73 -4.22 8.46 15.00
C PRO A 73 -3.58 9.73 14.40
N VAL A 74 -2.80 9.52 13.34
CA VAL A 74 -2.31 10.61 12.50
C VAL A 74 -3.36 11.03 11.49
N THR A 75 -3.39 12.31 11.15
CA THR A 75 -4.32 12.93 10.21
C THR A 75 -3.57 13.90 9.31
N LYS A 76 -4.25 14.43 8.27
CA LYS A 76 -3.69 15.51 7.46
C LYS A 76 -3.30 16.73 8.29
N ASN A 77 -4.13 17.08 9.28
CA ASN A 77 -4.01 18.33 10.03
C ASN A 77 -3.07 18.24 11.23
N ASN A 78 -3.02 17.09 11.92
CA ASN A 78 -2.16 16.92 13.10
C ASN A 78 -0.75 16.41 12.74
N TYR A 79 -0.54 15.90 11.52
CA TYR A 79 0.68 15.20 11.14
C TYR A 79 1.16 15.55 9.73
N LEU A 80 0.47 15.12 8.67
CA LEU A 80 1.03 15.19 7.31
C LEU A 80 1.38 16.61 6.86
N ARG A 81 0.55 17.61 7.19
CA ARG A 81 0.81 19.03 6.85
C ARG A 81 1.67 19.77 7.88
N LYS A 82 2.06 19.12 8.99
CA LYS A 82 2.84 19.73 10.08
C LYS A 82 4.34 19.51 9.92
N TYR A 83 4.75 18.64 9.00
CA TYR A 83 6.14 18.31 8.78
C TYR A 83 6.49 18.47 7.29
N PRO A 84 7.74 18.86 7.00
CA PRO A 84 8.24 18.79 5.64
C PRO A 84 8.34 17.33 5.21
N LEU A 85 8.22 17.13 3.91
CA LEU A 85 7.99 15.83 3.29
C LEU A 85 9.08 14.81 3.59
N GLU A 86 10.34 15.21 3.54
CA GLU A 86 11.49 14.36 3.84
C GLU A 86 11.41 13.76 5.25
N LYS A 87 10.90 14.52 6.24
CA LYS A 87 10.74 14.03 7.62
C LYS A 87 9.62 13.00 7.76
N LEU A 88 8.68 12.95 6.82
CA LEU A 88 7.62 11.94 6.79
C LEU A 88 8.10 10.59 6.25
N LEU A 89 9.31 10.53 5.69
CA LEU A 89 9.86 9.34 5.07
C LEU A 89 10.77 8.55 6.02
N TRP A 90 10.93 7.27 5.70
CA TRP A 90 11.90 6.39 6.34
C TRP A 90 13.30 7.00 6.24
N ASN A 91 13.96 7.13 7.39
CA ASN A 91 15.31 7.68 7.55
C ASN A 91 15.47 9.12 7.03
N GLY A 92 14.38 9.86 6.82
CA GLY A 92 14.46 11.27 6.40
C GLY A 92 14.96 11.50 4.97
N SER A 93 14.90 10.49 4.08
CA SER A 93 15.61 10.52 2.79
C SER A 93 14.69 10.36 1.59
N LEU A 94 14.91 11.20 0.58
CA LEU A 94 14.30 11.15 -0.76
C LEU A 94 15.19 10.47 -1.81
N HIS A 95 16.38 9.98 -1.42
CA HIS A 95 17.41 9.51 -2.35
C HIS A 95 17.14 8.10 -2.88
N LYS A 96 15.98 7.90 -3.50
CA LYS A 96 15.53 6.64 -4.14
C LYS A 96 14.61 6.95 -5.31
N PRO A 97 14.57 6.09 -6.35
CA PRO A 97 13.54 6.15 -7.38
C PRO A 97 12.16 5.96 -6.74
N MET A 98 11.23 6.88 -6.99
CA MET A 98 9.89 6.87 -6.42
C MET A 98 8.89 7.44 -7.43
N VAL A 99 7.67 6.92 -7.40
CA VAL A 99 6.54 7.49 -8.14
C VAL A 99 5.75 8.38 -7.19
N TRP A 100 5.44 9.59 -7.63
CA TRP A 100 4.68 10.56 -6.85
C TRP A 100 3.20 10.44 -7.12
N THR A 101 2.40 10.49 -6.07
CA THR A 101 0.95 10.41 -6.19
C THR A 101 0.24 11.25 -5.13
N SER A 102 -1.04 11.51 -5.33
CA SER A 102 -1.91 12.24 -4.42
C SER A 102 -3.25 11.52 -4.31
N THR A 103 -3.96 11.82 -3.23
CA THR A 103 -5.39 11.53 -3.13
C THR A 103 -6.18 12.70 -3.70
N SER A 104 -7.36 12.47 -4.27
CA SER A 104 -8.24 13.53 -4.78
C SER A 104 -8.68 14.53 -3.70
N GLY A 105 -8.63 14.13 -2.43
CA GLY A 105 -8.80 15.00 -1.27
C GLY A 105 -10.17 15.65 -1.19
N SER A 106 -11.02 15.22 -0.25
CA SER A 106 -12.30 15.90 0.06
C SER A 106 -12.15 17.36 0.52
N THR A 107 -10.92 17.80 0.83
CA THR A 107 -10.60 19.11 1.41
C THR A 107 -9.96 20.09 0.42
N GLY A 108 -10.01 19.83 -0.89
CA GLY A 108 -9.56 20.74 -1.97
C GLY A 108 -8.04 20.82 -2.19
N GLU A 109 -7.23 20.76 -1.13
CA GLU A 109 -5.78 20.78 -1.24
C GLU A 109 -5.19 19.35 -1.33
N PRO A 110 -4.53 19.00 -2.46
CA PRO A 110 -3.88 17.70 -2.62
C PRO A 110 -2.70 17.55 -1.65
N PHE A 111 -2.46 16.33 -1.20
CA PHE A 111 -1.27 15.98 -0.43
C PHE A 111 -0.50 14.94 -1.23
N TYR A 112 0.69 15.31 -1.69
CA TYR A 112 1.56 14.45 -2.47
C TYR A 112 2.41 13.57 -1.56
N PHE A 113 2.51 12.30 -1.92
CA PHE A 113 3.35 11.35 -1.21
C PHE A 113 4.00 10.37 -2.20
N PRO A 114 5.24 9.95 -1.94
CA PRO A 114 5.91 9.00 -2.81
C PRO A 114 5.48 7.57 -2.49
N ARG A 115 5.52 6.73 -3.52
CA ARG A 115 5.40 5.28 -3.42
C ARG A 115 6.56 4.61 -4.14
N GLN A 116 6.90 3.42 -3.67
CA GLN A 116 7.94 2.57 -4.25
C GLN A 116 7.32 1.35 -4.90
N GLU A 117 8.09 0.70 -5.77
CA GLU A 117 7.69 -0.48 -6.53
C GLU A 117 7.13 -1.62 -5.66
N TYR A 118 7.63 -1.78 -4.43
CA TYR A 118 7.13 -2.80 -3.50
C TYR A 118 5.60 -2.70 -3.27
N LEU A 119 5.04 -1.49 -3.27
CA LEU A 119 3.60 -1.31 -3.16
C LEU A 119 2.86 -1.84 -4.39
N GLU A 120 3.40 -1.62 -5.59
CA GLU A 120 2.83 -2.12 -6.85
C GLU A 120 2.80 -3.65 -6.86
N GLN A 121 3.87 -4.27 -6.35
CA GLN A 121 3.93 -5.73 -6.20
C GLN A 121 2.86 -6.25 -5.24
N GLN A 122 2.69 -5.61 -4.08
CA GLN A 122 1.64 -5.99 -3.12
C GLN A 122 0.24 -5.87 -3.74
N VAL A 123 -0.02 -4.80 -4.49
CA VAL A 123 -1.31 -4.59 -5.14
C VAL A 123 -1.53 -5.63 -6.24
N SER A 124 -0.49 -6.01 -6.98
CA SER A 124 -0.58 -7.07 -7.99
C SER A 124 -0.98 -8.43 -7.42
N LEU A 125 -0.54 -8.75 -6.19
CA LEU A 125 -0.97 -9.95 -5.48
C LEU A 125 -2.46 -9.91 -5.14
N VAL A 126 -2.94 -8.75 -4.69
CA VAL A 126 -4.37 -8.55 -4.39
C VAL A 126 -5.19 -8.63 -5.67
N ALA A 127 -4.73 -8.03 -6.77
CA ALA A 127 -5.38 -8.11 -8.08
C ALA A 127 -5.46 -9.57 -8.58
N GLU A 128 -4.37 -10.32 -8.47
CA GLU A 128 -4.34 -11.74 -8.84
C GLU A 128 -5.30 -12.58 -7.99
N MET A 129 -5.36 -12.32 -6.68
CA MET A 129 -6.35 -12.96 -5.81
C MET A 129 -7.78 -12.59 -6.18
N PHE A 130 -8.03 -11.32 -6.45
CA PHE A 130 -9.35 -10.84 -6.87
C PHE A 130 -9.82 -11.56 -8.12
N LEU A 131 -8.97 -11.67 -9.15
CA LEU A 131 -9.29 -12.38 -10.39
C LEU A 131 -9.58 -13.86 -10.13
N LYS A 132 -8.70 -14.56 -9.39
CA LYS A 132 -8.84 -16.00 -9.09
C LYS A 132 -10.09 -16.34 -8.29
N ASN A 133 -10.56 -15.43 -7.44
CA ASN A 133 -11.74 -15.63 -6.60
C ASN A 133 -13.00 -14.96 -7.16
N SER A 134 -12.92 -14.34 -8.34
CA SER A 134 -14.08 -13.80 -9.04
C SER A 134 -14.92 -14.91 -9.67
N SER A 135 -16.18 -14.61 -10.02
CA SER A 135 -17.05 -15.52 -10.77
C SER A 135 -16.51 -15.88 -12.15
N MET A 136 -15.63 -15.04 -12.72
CA MET A 136 -14.93 -15.31 -13.99
C MET A 136 -13.86 -16.40 -13.82
N GLY A 137 -13.35 -16.59 -12.60
CA GLY A 137 -12.30 -17.56 -12.27
C GLY A 137 -11.07 -17.39 -13.17
N THR A 138 -10.57 -18.51 -13.69
CA THR A 138 -9.46 -18.51 -14.66
C THR A 138 -9.89 -18.83 -16.09
N LYS A 139 -11.19 -18.70 -16.40
CA LYS A 139 -11.78 -19.20 -17.66
C LYS A 139 -11.78 -18.11 -18.74
N GLY A 140 -10.69 -18.02 -19.49
CA GLY A 140 -10.60 -17.20 -20.70
C GLY A 140 -10.03 -15.80 -20.49
N PRO A 141 -9.91 -15.00 -21.58
CA PRO A 141 -9.39 -13.66 -21.51
C PRO A 141 -10.32 -12.73 -20.73
N ILE A 142 -9.75 -11.90 -19.85
CA ILE A 142 -10.49 -10.92 -19.04
C ILE A 142 -10.13 -9.51 -19.50
N LEU A 143 -11.14 -8.66 -19.69
CA LEU A 143 -10.96 -7.22 -19.88
C LEU A 143 -11.16 -6.50 -18.54
N VAL A 144 -10.17 -5.71 -18.14
CA VAL A 144 -10.25 -4.81 -16.97
C VAL A 144 -10.39 -3.37 -17.46
N ILE A 145 -11.54 -2.77 -17.15
CA ILE A 145 -11.86 -1.37 -17.46
C ILE A 145 -11.61 -0.53 -16.21
N ILE A 146 -10.61 0.36 -16.25
CA ILE A 146 -10.21 1.19 -15.11
C ILE A 146 -10.80 2.58 -15.29
N GLY A 147 -11.98 2.80 -14.71
CA GLY A 147 -12.70 4.08 -14.71
C GLY A 147 -12.18 5.12 -13.69
N PHE A 148 -10.95 4.97 -13.20
CA PHE A 148 -10.35 5.91 -12.25
C PHE A 148 -9.53 6.97 -12.97
N GLY A 149 -9.48 8.18 -12.41
CA GLY A 149 -8.57 9.23 -12.89
C GLY A 149 -7.11 8.77 -12.82
N MET A 150 -6.40 8.91 -13.93
CA MET A 150 -4.98 8.59 -14.10
C MET A 150 -4.11 9.86 -13.98
N GLY A 151 -2.81 9.72 -13.78
CA GLY A 151 -1.91 10.87 -13.56
C GLY A 151 -1.44 10.90 -12.11
N VAL A 152 -1.67 12.01 -11.41
CA VAL A 152 -1.23 12.11 -10.00
C VAL A 152 -2.11 11.31 -9.04
N TRP A 153 -3.34 10.94 -9.41
CA TRP A 153 -4.27 10.27 -8.49
C TRP A 153 -3.92 8.80 -8.27
N ILE A 154 -3.74 8.42 -7.00
CA ILE A 154 -3.25 7.08 -6.64
C ILE A 154 -4.17 5.96 -7.13
N GLY A 155 -5.48 6.17 -7.08
CA GLY A 155 -6.48 5.15 -7.37
C GLY A 155 -6.32 4.55 -8.77
N GLY A 156 -6.22 5.37 -9.81
CA GLY A 156 -6.04 4.88 -11.18
C GLY A 156 -4.69 4.22 -11.39
N LEU A 157 -3.61 4.93 -11.05
CA LEU A 157 -2.26 4.49 -11.37
C LEU A 157 -1.88 3.19 -10.64
N ILE A 158 -2.23 3.04 -9.37
CA ILE A 158 -1.93 1.83 -8.59
C ILE A 158 -2.76 0.63 -9.05
N THR A 159 -4.02 0.87 -9.45
CA THR A 159 -4.91 -0.18 -9.95
C THR A 159 -4.41 -0.70 -11.28
N TYR A 160 -4.06 0.21 -12.21
CA TYR A 160 -3.45 -0.14 -13.49
C TYR A 160 -2.18 -0.96 -13.31
N GLN A 161 -1.23 -0.48 -12.51
CA GLN A 161 0.04 -1.19 -12.29
C GLN A 161 -0.18 -2.56 -11.64
N GLY A 162 -1.07 -2.65 -10.65
CA GLY A 162 -1.41 -3.92 -10.00
C GLY A 162 -1.92 -4.96 -11.00
N PHE A 163 -2.90 -4.60 -11.83
CA PHE A 163 -3.43 -5.51 -12.85
C PHE A 163 -2.42 -5.78 -13.99
N ARG A 164 -1.63 -4.79 -14.40
CA ARG A 164 -0.59 -4.94 -15.43
C ARG A 164 0.55 -5.87 -15.01
N LEU A 165 0.89 -5.90 -13.72
CA LEU A 165 1.85 -6.85 -13.16
C LEU A 165 1.19 -8.22 -12.92
N ALA A 166 -0.08 -8.24 -12.53
CA ALA A 166 -0.83 -9.49 -12.39
C ALA A 166 -1.01 -10.20 -13.74
N SER A 167 -1.19 -9.47 -14.85
CA SER A 167 -1.36 -10.05 -16.19
C SER A 167 -0.16 -10.88 -16.65
N GLU A 168 1.04 -10.61 -16.12
CA GLU A 168 2.26 -11.37 -16.43
C GLU A 168 2.28 -12.75 -15.75
N ARG A 169 1.43 -12.98 -14.74
CA ARG A 169 1.42 -14.21 -13.92
C ARG A 169 0.06 -14.91 -13.85
N ALA A 170 -1.01 -14.19 -14.19
CA ALA A 170 -2.39 -14.64 -14.06
C ALA A 170 -2.95 -15.12 -15.41
N VAL A 171 -4.26 -14.95 -15.61
CA VAL A 171 -4.93 -15.24 -16.87
C VAL A 171 -4.63 -14.18 -17.94
N PRO A 172 -4.86 -14.47 -19.24
CA PRO A 172 -4.80 -13.47 -20.29
C PRO A 172 -5.67 -12.26 -19.92
N LEU A 173 -5.03 -11.12 -19.73
CA LEU A 173 -5.68 -9.91 -19.21
C LEU A 173 -5.43 -8.73 -20.15
N SER A 174 -6.50 -8.13 -20.63
CA SER A 174 -6.49 -6.88 -21.37
C SER A 174 -6.89 -5.73 -20.45
N LEU A 175 -6.27 -4.57 -20.65
CA LEU A 175 -6.44 -3.39 -19.80
C LEU A 175 -6.83 -2.19 -20.66
N ILE A 176 -7.84 -1.44 -20.22
CA ILE A 176 -8.17 -0.13 -20.77
C ILE A 176 -8.41 0.87 -19.62
N THR A 177 -7.96 2.11 -19.80
CA THR A 177 -8.05 3.18 -18.79
C THR A 177 -8.83 4.38 -19.35
N PRO A 178 -10.15 4.26 -19.59
CA PRO A 178 -10.97 5.35 -20.16
C PRO A 178 -11.12 6.56 -19.21
N GLY A 179 -10.64 6.47 -17.97
CA GLY A 179 -10.72 7.58 -17.03
C GLY A 179 -12.12 7.72 -16.44
N VAL A 180 -12.46 8.93 -15.99
CA VAL A 180 -13.70 9.20 -15.23
C VAL A 180 -14.87 9.66 -16.08
N ASN A 181 -14.63 9.94 -17.37
CA ASN A 181 -15.66 10.40 -18.28
C ASN A 181 -16.56 9.22 -18.66
N LYS A 182 -17.83 9.27 -18.25
CA LYS A 182 -18.79 8.18 -18.49
C LYS A 182 -19.05 7.93 -19.98
N GLU A 183 -18.89 8.94 -20.83
CA GLU A 183 -19.06 8.79 -22.27
C GLU A 183 -17.92 7.98 -22.92
N GLU A 184 -16.78 7.87 -22.24
CA GLU A 184 -15.59 7.13 -22.71
C GLU A 184 -15.50 5.70 -22.14
N ILE A 185 -16.38 5.33 -21.19
CA ILE A 185 -16.42 4.02 -20.50
C ILE A 185 -17.42 3.09 -21.18
#